data_AF-A0A7W1KM53-F1
#
_entry.id   AF-A0A7W1KM53-F1
#
_cell.length_a   1.000
_cell.length_b   1.000
_cell.length_c   1.000
_cell.angle_alpha   90.00
_cell.angle_beta   90.00
_cell.angle_gamma   90.00
#
_symmetry.space_group_name_H-M   'P 1'
#
loop_
_entity.id
_entity.type
_entity.pdbx_description
1 polymer ?
#
loop_
_entity_poly.entity_id
_entity_poly.type
_entity_poly.pdbx_seq_one_letter_code
_entity_poly.pdbx_strand_id
1 'polypeptide(L)'
;MALATPGVDAAGYPTRVPLGLDEENGQYREDLGAERMLVNIGPQHPATHGVLRLVLELEGETVKRCIPHIGYLHSGFEKLGEYRHYNQIIPLTDRTDYLSPMANNVGFALAVEAMMDLELTERCKVLRVIACEMSRIISHLVWLGTTGIDLGAFTPFLWSFQERERIYNLQEAWTGARLTTSLTRVGGLMADIPDGWEAGLREFTDTFPKTLREVDTMFTRNAIWIGRTQGVGALTADEAINYSLSGPMLRASGV
;
A
#
# COMPACT_ATOMS: atom_id res chain seq x y z
N MET A 1 33.85 -5.05 18.61
CA MET A 1 32.51 -4.50 18.88
C MET A 1 31.60 -5.10 17.84
N ALA A 2 30.65 -5.96 18.23
CA ALA A 2 29.77 -6.64 17.27
C ALA A 2 29.05 -5.61 16.40
N LEU A 3 29.01 -5.82 15.08
CA LEU A 3 28.21 -5.03 14.17
C LEU A 3 26.75 -5.17 14.60
N ALA A 4 26.05 -4.06 14.80
CA ALA A 4 24.65 -4.09 15.22
C ALA A 4 23.91 -2.89 14.64
N THR A 5 22.63 -3.08 14.33
CA THR A 5 21.74 -2.03 13.84
C THR A 5 20.66 -1.73 14.89
N PRO A 6 20.21 -0.47 15.03
CA PRO A 6 19.11 -0.12 15.93
C PRO A 6 17.79 -0.72 15.41
N GLY A 7 17.14 -1.55 16.22
CA GLY A 7 15.83 -2.13 15.97
C GLY A 7 14.84 -1.79 17.08
N VAL A 8 13.65 -2.36 16.97
CA VAL A 8 12.59 -2.26 17.96
C VAL A 8 12.08 -3.68 18.22
N ASP A 9 11.95 -4.08 19.48
CA ASP A 9 11.36 -5.39 19.80
C ASP A 9 9.82 -5.39 19.62
N ALA A 10 9.21 -6.57 19.79
CA ALA A 10 7.76 -6.74 19.69
C ALA A 10 6.96 -5.91 20.73
N ALA A 11 7.61 -5.42 21.79
CA ALA A 11 7.02 -4.57 22.82
C ALA A 11 7.28 -3.06 22.56
N GLY A 12 7.96 -2.71 21.47
CA GLY A 12 8.24 -1.33 21.10
C GLY A 12 9.47 -0.72 21.78
N TYR A 13 10.31 -1.51 22.45
CA TYR A 13 11.54 -1.01 23.08
C TYR A 13 12.70 -0.96 22.08
N PRO A 14 13.57 0.07 22.17
CA PRO A 14 14.77 0.13 21.35
C PRO A 14 15.70 -1.03 21.67
N THR A 15 16.01 -1.84 20.66
CA THR A 15 16.95 -2.95 20.77
C THR A 15 18.10 -2.77 19.80
N ARG A 16 19.23 -3.42 20.08
CA ARG A 16 20.32 -3.54 19.10
C ARG A 16 20.24 -4.93 18.50
N VAL A 17 19.98 -4.99 17.20
CA VAL A 17 19.95 -6.24 16.44
C VAL A 17 21.39 -6.50 15.96
N PRO A 18 22.08 -7.53 16.49
CA PRO A 18 23.41 -7.89 16.02
C PRO A 18 23.38 -8.38 14.57
N LEU A 19 24.41 -8.03 13.81
CA LEU A 19 24.62 -8.35 12.40
C LEU A 19 25.84 -9.27 12.24
N GLY A 20 25.75 -10.26 11.34
CA GLY A 20 26.83 -11.23 11.09
C GLY A 20 26.99 -12.29 12.18
N LEU A 21 25.92 -12.53 12.95
CA LEU A 21 25.85 -13.55 13.99
C LEU A 21 24.60 -14.39 13.76
N ASP A 22 24.74 -15.72 13.85
CA ASP A 22 23.59 -16.63 13.77
C ASP A 22 22.84 -16.69 15.09
N GLU A 23 21.52 -16.62 15.02
CA GLU A 23 20.62 -16.69 16.16
C GLU A 23 20.14 -18.14 16.33
N GLU A 24 20.85 -18.93 17.13
CA GLU A 24 20.43 -20.26 17.57
C GLU A 24 20.03 -20.22 19.05
N ASN A 25 18.79 -20.60 19.38
CA ASN A 25 18.28 -20.67 20.76
C ASN A 25 18.50 -19.37 21.59
N GLY A 26 18.38 -18.20 20.96
CA GLY A 26 18.55 -16.90 21.62
C GLY A 26 20.01 -16.54 21.97
N GLN A 27 20.99 -17.30 21.44
CA GLN A 27 22.41 -17.00 21.54
C GLN A 27 23.01 -16.75 20.16
N TYR A 28 23.74 -15.66 20.05
CA TYR A 28 24.41 -15.23 18.83
C TYR A 28 25.80 -15.88 18.74
N ARG A 29 26.03 -16.77 17.77
CA ARG A 29 27.35 -17.38 17.50
C ARG A 29 28.00 -16.79 16.26
N GLU A 30 29.32 -16.59 16.32
CA GLU A 30 30.15 -16.27 15.15
C GLU A 30 30.22 -17.51 14.25
N ASP A 31 29.62 -17.42 13.07
CA ASP A 31 29.69 -18.46 12.05
C ASP A 31 30.98 -18.27 11.23
N LEU A 32 32.01 -19.05 11.54
CA LEU A 32 33.37 -18.94 10.98
C LEU A 32 33.50 -19.48 9.55
N GLY A 33 32.41 -19.97 8.93
CA GLY A 33 32.44 -20.78 7.70
C GLY A 33 32.10 -20.09 6.38
N ALA A 34 31.37 -18.96 6.38
CA ALA A 34 30.91 -18.29 5.16
C ALA A 34 31.13 -16.78 5.23
N GLU A 35 31.73 -16.18 4.20
CA GLU A 35 31.83 -14.71 4.07
C GLU A 35 30.45 -14.12 3.84
N ARG A 36 29.80 -13.67 4.90
CA ARG A 36 28.52 -12.96 4.83
C ARG A 36 28.74 -11.50 4.48
N MET A 37 28.07 -11.03 3.44
CA MET A 37 28.09 -9.63 3.05
C MET A 37 26.87 -8.90 3.61
N LEU A 38 27.11 -7.77 4.26
CA LEU A 38 26.05 -6.87 4.67
C LEU A 38 25.84 -5.81 3.59
N VAL A 39 24.65 -5.76 3.03
CA VAL A 39 24.25 -4.78 2.01
C VAL A 39 23.12 -3.93 2.56
N ASN A 40 23.30 -2.61 2.51
CA ASN A 40 22.28 -1.65 2.91
C ASN A 40 21.59 -1.09 1.66
N ILE A 41 20.31 -1.38 1.48
CA ILE A 41 19.48 -0.83 0.41
C ILE A 41 18.62 0.29 1.00
N GLY A 42 18.74 1.50 0.44
CA GLY A 42 17.99 2.68 0.88
C GLY A 42 18.76 3.57 1.88
N PRO A 43 18.11 4.61 2.46
CA PRO A 43 16.68 4.93 2.36
C PRO A 43 16.27 5.52 1.01
N GLN A 44 17.24 5.92 0.18
CA GLN A 44 17.01 6.45 -1.16
C GLN A 44 17.44 5.41 -2.20
N HIS A 45 16.48 4.64 -2.71
CA HIS A 45 16.68 3.70 -3.80
C HIS A 45 15.41 3.63 -4.67
N PRO A 46 15.49 3.53 -6.01
CA PRO A 46 14.30 3.53 -6.86
C PRO A 46 13.29 2.42 -6.50
N ALA A 47 13.78 1.22 -6.17
CA ALA A 47 12.96 0.06 -5.83
C ALA A 47 12.29 0.12 -4.44
N THR A 48 12.56 1.15 -3.62
CA THR A 48 11.95 1.27 -2.28
C THR A 48 10.60 2.00 -2.29
N HIS A 49 10.19 2.56 -3.44
CA HIS A 49 8.91 3.28 -3.63
C HIS A 49 8.53 4.21 -2.47
N GLY A 50 9.50 4.99 -2.03
CA GLY A 50 9.41 5.80 -0.81
C GLY A 50 10.67 5.67 0.03
N VAL A 51 10.51 5.90 1.33
CA VAL A 51 11.61 5.89 2.30
C VAL A 51 11.61 4.58 3.09
N LEU A 52 12.33 3.59 2.56
CA LEU A 52 12.53 2.29 3.21
C LEU A 52 14.01 1.97 3.21
N ARG A 53 14.53 1.51 4.35
CA ARG A 53 15.90 1.03 4.46
C ARG A 53 15.88 -0.45 4.83
N LEU A 54 16.52 -1.27 4.00
CA LEU A 54 16.66 -2.71 4.21
C LEU A 54 18.13 -3.04 4.46
N VAL A 55 18.45 -3.59 5.63
CA VAL A 55 19.77 -4.17 5.89
C VAL A 55 19.68 -5.65 5.59
N LEU A 56 20.36 -6.07 4.52
CA LEU A 56 20.37 -7.44 4.03
C LEU A 56 21.68 -8.12 4.43
N GLU A 57 21.54 -9.35 4.92
CA GLU A 57 22.65 -10.27 5.13
C GLU A 57 22.61 -11.30 4.00
N LEU A 58 23.65 -11.27 3.16
CA LEU A 58 23.76 -12.07 1.96
C LEU A 58 24.86 -13.13 2.12
N GLU A 59 24.56 -14.33 1.65
CA GLU A 59 25.56 -15.37 1.36
C GLU A 59 25.59 -15.55 -0.17
N GLY A 60 26.57 -14.90 -0.82
CA GLY A 60 26.58 -14.77 -2.27
C GLY A 60 25.35 -14.03 -2.79
N GLU A 61 24.50 -14.72 -3.56
CA GLU A 61 23.22 -14.19 -4.10
C GLU A 61 22.01 -14.51 -3.21
N THR A 62 22.19 -15.32 -2.16
CA THR A 62 21.08 -15.77 -1.30
C THR A 62 20.89 -14.81 -0.13
N VAL A 63 19.66 -14.31 0.06
CA VAL A 63 19.30 -13.52 1.24
C VAL A 63 19.08 -14.46 2.43
N LYS A 64 19.90 -14.33 3.48
CA LYS A 64 19.73 -15.09 4.73
C LYS A 64 18.83 -14.35 5.70
N ARG A 65 19.03 -13.04 5.82
CA ARG A 65 18.30 -12.19 6.75
C ARG A 65 18.02 -10.84 6.12
N CYS A 66 16.81 -10.34 6.35
CA CYS A 66 16.41 -8.99 5.98
C CYS A 66 15.88 -8.28 7.22
N ILE A 67 16.48 -7.14 7.57
CA ILE A 67 16.04 -6.29 8.67
C ILE A 67 15.50 -4.99 8.06
N PRO A 68 14.15 -4.81 8.01
CA PRO A 68 13.55 -3.59 7.53
C PRO A 68 13.56 -2.50 8.61
N HIS A 69 14.21 -1.38 8.32
CA HIS A 69 14.11 -0.16 9.11
C HIS A 69 13.02 0.73 8.53
N ILE A 70 11.93 0.86 9.28
CA ILE A 70 10.78 1.71 8.98
C ILE A 70 10.75 2.95 9.89
N GLY A 71 9.79 3.85 9.67
CA GLY A 71 9.58 5.01 10.54
C GLY A 71 10.13 6.33 10.00
N TYR A 72 10.82 6.33 8.86
CA TYR A 72 11.28 7.56 8.20
C TYR A 72 10.15 8.54 7.81
N LEU A 73 8.94 8.02 7.60
CA LEU A 73 7.73 8.80 7.31
C LEU A 73 6.79 8.91 8.54
N HIS A 74 7.19 8.39 9.70
CA HIS A 74 6.36 8.46 10.90
C HIS A 74 6.17 9.92 11.33
N SER A 75 4.93 10.41 11.22
CA SER A 75 4.58 11.81 11.49
C SER A 75 3.66 11.98 12.71
N GLY A 76 3.46 10.91 13.49
CA GLY A 76 2.64 10.95 14.71
C GLY A 76 1.16 11.27 14.47
N PHE A 77 0.55 10.78 13.37
CA PHE A 77 -0.85 11.06 13.04
C PHE A 77 -1.84 10.70 14.15
N GLU A 78 -1.62 9.57 14.83
CA GLU A 78 -2.42 9.13 15.96
C GLU A 78 -2.38 10.13 17.11
N LYS A 79 -1.18 10.61 17.46
CA LYS A 79 -0.99 11.62 18.51
C LYS A 79 -1.62 12.96 18.14
N LEU A 80 -1.55 13.35 16.86
CA LEU A 80 -2.21 14.55 16.37
C LEU A 80 -3.74 14.41 16.40
N GLY A 81 -4.27 13.19 16.23
CA GLY A 81 -5.70 12.90 16.32
C GLY A 81 -6.28 13.14 17.71
N GLU A 82 -5.52 12.88 18.78
CA GLU A 82 -5.97 13.09 20.17
C GLU A 82 -6.36 14.56 20.46
N TYR A 83 -5.73 15.52 19.79
CA TYR A 83 -5.96 16.95 19.99
C TYR A 83 -7.00 17.55 19.02
N ARG A 84 -7.75 16.72 18.29
CA ARG A 84 -8.63 17.16 17.19
C ARG A 84 -10.02 16.57 17.31
N HIS A 85 -11.01 17.32 16.83
CA HIS A 85 -12.36 16.78 16.67
C HIS A 85 -12.42 15.80 15.49
N TYR A 86 -13.38 14.86 15.50
CA TYR A 86 -13.50 13.82 14.48
C TYR A 86 -13.46 14.35 13.03
N ASN A 87 -14.19 15.43 12.72
CA ASN A 87 -14.16 16.01 11.37
C ASN A 87 -12.83 16.70 11.00
N GLN A 88 -12.03 17.11 11.98
CA GLN A 88 -10.68 17.65 11.76
C GLN A 88 -9.64 16.53 11.55
N ILE A 89 -9.98 15.29 11.86
CA ILE A 89 -9.12 14.11 11.65
C ILE A 89 -9.21 13.61 10.21
N ILE A 90 -10.32 13.85 9.51
CA ILE A 90 -10.53 13.38 8.12
C ILE A 90 -9.40 13.81 7.15
N PRO A 91 -8.89 15.06 7.18
CA PRO A 91 -7.74 15.41 6.35
C PRO A 91 -6.45 14.65 6.70
N LEU A 92 -6.33 14.09 7.91
CA LEU A 92 -5.20 13.23 8.29
C LEU A 92 -5.35 11.83 7.67
N THR A 93 -6.57 11.31 7.58
CA THR A 93 -6.82 9.98 7.00
C THR A 93 -6.50 9.91 5.51
N ASP A 94 -6.67 11.01 4.77
CA ASP A 94 -6.19 11.17 3.38
C ASP A 94 -4.69 10.86 3.21
N ARG A 95 -3.89 11.07 4.26
CA ARG A 95 -2.42 10.96 4.23
C ARG A 95 -1.88 9.65 4.78
N THR A 96 -2.75 8.76 5.24
CA THR A 96 -2.35 7.45 5.79
C THR A 96 -1.96 6.49 4.66
N ASP A 97 -2.89 6.16 3.77
CA ASP A 97 -2.61 5.62 2.44
C ASP A 97 -2.95 6.67 1.39
N TYR A 98 -1.91 7.31 0.86
CA TYR A 98 -2.04 8.37 -0.16
C TYR A 98 -2.49 7.84 -1.53
N LEU A 99 -2.57 6.52 -1.74
CA LEU A 99 -3.11 5.92 -2.97
C LEU A 99 -4.63 5.81 -2.93
N SER A 100 -5.23 5.63 -1.76
CA SER A 100 -6.67 5.41 -1.58
C SER A 100 -7.35 6.37 -0.57
N PRO A 101 -7.17 7.70 -0.72
CA PRO A 101 -7.63 8.71 0.25
C PRO A 101 -9.14 8.63 0.55
N MET A 102 -9.98 8.43 -0.47
CA MET A 102 -11.43 8.36 -0.28
C MET A 102 -11.86 7.13 0.52
N ALA A 103 -11.21 5.98 0.30
CA ALA A 103 -11.49 4.76 1.06
C ALA A 103 -11.09 4.91 2.54
N ASN A 104 -9.94 5.56 2.82
CA ASN A 104 -9.51 5.83 4.19
C ASN A 104 -10.49 6.74 4.94
N ASN A 105 -10.97 7.79 4.27
CA ASN A 105 -11.96 8.70 4.84
C ASN A 105 -13.28 7.99 5.14
N VAL A 106 -13.73 7.10 4.25
CA VAL A 106 -14.91 6.26 4.48
C VAL A 106 -14.68 5.33 5.66
N GLY A 107 -13.52 4.66 5.74
CA GLY A 107 -13.19 3.74 6.83
C GLY A 107 -13.23 4.44 8.20
N PHE A 108 -12.63 5.62 8.31
CA PHE A 108 -12.67 6.41 9.54
C PHE A 108 -14.09 6.91 9.87
N ALA A 109 -14.82 7.42 8.88
CA ALA A 109 -16.19 7.90 9.07
C ALA A 109 -17.12 6.77 9.57
N LEU A 110 -17.02 5.58 9.00
CA LEU A 110 -17.80 4.41 9.41
C LEU A 110 -17.53 4.01 10.86
N ALA A 111 -16.27 4.05 11.30
CA ALA A 111 -15.91 3.74 12.69
C ALA A 111 -16.57 4.75 13.67
N VAL A 112 -16.55 6.04 13.33
CA VAL A 112 -17.16 7.08 14.17
C VAL A 112 -18.70 7.02 14.13
N GLU A 113 -19.27 6.78 12.96
CA GLU A 113 -20.73 6.64 12.79
C GLU A 113 -21.27 5.43 13.54
N ALA A 114 -20.54 4.31 13.56
CA ALA A 114 -20.89 3.13 14.34
C ALA A 114 -20.82 3.40 15.86
N MET A 115 -19.85 4.20 16.32
CA MET A 115 -19.77 4.61 17.74
C MET A 115 -20.92 5.54 18.15
N MET A 116 -21.45 6.34 17.22
CA MET A 116 -22.52 7.32 17.47
C MET A 116 -23.92 6.81 17.10
N ASP A 117 -24.04 5.58 16.61
CA ASP A 117 -25.29 4.95 16.14
C ASP A 117 -26.03 5.82 15.11
N LEU A 118 -25.30 6.31 14.10
CA LEU A 118 -25.85 7.19 13.05
C LEU A 118 -26.26 6.40 11.81
N GLU A 119 -27.49 6.60 11.35
CA GLU A 119 -27.95 6.10 10.06
C GLU A 119 -27.74 7.10 8.92
N LEU A 120 -27.09 6.66 7.86
CA LEU A 120 -26.86 7.44 6.64
C LEU A 120 -28.01 7.28 5.65
N THR A 121 -28.23 8.34 4.86
CA THR A 121 -29.12 8.25 3.69
C THR A 121 -28.58 7.26 2.65
N GLU A 122 -29.47 6.57 1.94
CA GLU A 122 -29.10 5.60 0.90
C GLU A 122 -28.21 6.21 -0.19
N ARG A 123 -28.46 7.48 -0.57
CA ARG A 123 -27.62 8.20 -1.53
C ARG A 123 -26.17 8.31 -1.06
N CYS A 124 -25.94 8.63 0.22
CA CYS A 124 -24.59 8.71 0.78
C CYS A 124 -23.89 7.34 0.77
N LYS A 125 -24.61 6.27 1.07
CA LYS A 125 -24.05 4.90 1.04
C LYS A 125 -23.58 4.53 -0.37
N VAL A 126 -24.43 4.75 -1.38
CA VAL A 126 -24.10 4.45 -2.79
C VAL A 126 -22.88 5.26 -3.26
N LEU A 127 -22.86 6.56 -3.00
CA LEU A 127 -21.74 7.41 -3.39
C LEU A 127 -20.42 7.01 -2.70
N ARG A 128 -20.46 6.61 -1.42
CA ARG A 128 -19.28 6.08 -0.72
C ARG A 128 -18.77 4.79 -1.34
N VAL A 129 -19.66 3.88 -1.76
CA VAL A 129 -19.26 2.66 -2.48
C VAL A 129 -18.57 3.00 -3.79
N ILE A 130 -19.14 3.91 -4.58
CA ILE A 130 -18.53 4.39 -5.84
C ILE A 130 -17.14 4.97 -5.57
N ALA A 131 -16.99 5.81 -4.54
CA ALA A 131 -15.71 6.38 -4.16
C ALA A 131 -14.69 5.31 -3.74
N CYS A 132 -15.09 4.32 -2.93
CA CYS A 132 -14.22 3.21 -2.53
C CYS A 132 -13.75 2.39 -3.75
N GLU A 133 -14.63 2.09 -4.69
CA GLU A 133 -14.26 1.35 -5.90
C GLU A 133 -13.36 2.16 -6.85
N MET A 134 -13.59 3.46 -6.98
CA MET A 134 -12.66 4.35 -7.70
C MET A 134 -11.28 4.35 -7.05
N SER A 135 -11.21 4.47 -5.71
CA SER A 135 -9.95 4.39 -4.97
C SER A 135 -9.27 3.02 -5.09
N ARG A 136 -10.03 1.92 -5.13
CA ARG A 136 -9.52 0.57 -5.38
C ARG A 136 -8.83 0.47 -6.74
N ILE A 137 -9.49 0.97 -7.80
CA ILE A 137 -8.93 0.96 -9.16
C ILE A 137 -7.62 1.78 -9.19
N ILE A 138 -7.60 2.98 -8.63
CA ILE A 138 -6.38 3.81 -8.58
C ILE A 138 -5.23 3.08 -7.85
N SER A 139 -5.51 2.50 -6.68
CA SER A 139 -4.52 1.76 -5.90
C SER A 139 -3.94 0.58 -6.70
N HIS A 140 -4.79 -0.21 -7.36
CA HIS A 140 -4.35 -1.33 -8.19
C HIS A 140 -3.60 -0.91 -9.46
N LEU A 141 -3.95 0.23 -10.08
CA LEU A 141 -3.20 0.75 -11.22
C LEU A 141 -1.79 1.19 -10.83
N VAL A 142 -1.62 1.78 -9.65
CA VAL A 142 -0.28 2.11 -9.14
C VAL A 142 0.50 0.84 -8.86
N TRP A 143 -0.08 -0.12 -8.12
CA TRP A 143 0.56 -1.41 -7.86
C TRP A 143 1.01 -2.11 -9.15
N LEU A 144 0.13 -2.19 -10.16
CA LEU A 144 0.43 -2.82 -11.44
C LEU A 144 1.53 -2.09 -12.20
N GLY A 145 1.46 -0.75 -12.25
CA GLY A 145 2.46 0.07 -12.91
C GLY A 145 3.82 0.00 -12.25
N THR A 146 3.90 0.13 -10.92
CA THR A 146 5.17 0.13 -10.18
C THR A 146 5.80 -1.27 -10.16
N THR A 147 5.01 -2.32 -10.00
CA THR A 147 5.53 -3.70 -10.13
C THR A 147 6.04 -3.96 -11.55
N GLY A 148 5.35 -3.42 -12.55
CA GLY A 148 5.78 -3.46 -13.94
C GLY A 148 7.16 -2.84 -14.14
N ILE A 149 7.36 -1.59 -13.72
CA ILE A 149 8.63 -0.88 -13.93
C ILE A 149 9.80 -1.50 -13.14
N ASP A 150 9.55 -2.01 -11.93
CA ASP A 150 10.58 -2.68 -11.12
C ASP A 150 11.09 -3.98 -11.77
N LEU A 151 10.21 -4.67 -12.50
CA LEU A 151 10.55 -5.85 -13.28
C LEU A 151 11.01 -5.53 -14.71
N GLY A 152 11.06 -4.24 -15.08
CA GLY A 152 11.58 -3.73 -16.35
C GLY A 152 10.51 -3.45 -17.44
N ALA A 153 9.23 -3.65 -17.15
CA ALA A 153 8.13 -3.36 -18.07
C ALA A 153 7.68 -1.89 -17.98
N PHE A 154 8.27 -1.03 -18.82
CA PHE A 154 8.00 0.41 -18.80
C PHE A 154 6.66 0.82 -19.46
N THR A 155 6.24 0.14 -20.53
CA THR A 155 5.03 0.53 -21.27
C THR A 155 3.73 0.39 -20.46
N PRO A 156 3.50 -0.73 -19.74
CA PRO A 156 2.29 -0.87 -18.91
C PRO A 156 2.20 0.15 -17.77
N PHE A 157 3.34 0.64 -17.27
CA PHE A 157 3.39 1.73 -16.30
C PHE A 157 2.76 3.01 -16.88
N LEU A 158 3.13 3.41 -18.10
CA LEU A 158 2.56 4.61 -18.74
C LEU A 158 1.05 4.48 -18.98
N TRP A 159 0.59 3.33 -19.48
CA TRP A 159 -0.83 3.07 -19.70
C TRP A 159 -1.63 3.12 -18.40
N SER A 160 -1.10 2.51 -17.33
CA SER A 160 -1.76 2.51 -16.02
C SER A 160 -1.87 3.92 -15.42
N PHE A 161 -0.84 4.75 -15.58
CA PHE A 161 -0.84 6.13 -15.11
C PHE A 161 -1.75 7.04 -15.95
N GLN A 162 -1.89 6.78 -17.25
CA GLN A 162 -2.86 7.48 -18.09
C GLN A 162 -4.31 7.22 -17.64
N GLU A 163 -4.67 5.96 -17.35
CA GLU A 163 -6.01 5.65 -16.83
C GLU A 163 -6.22 6.23 -15.42
N ARG A 164 -5.18 6.21 -14.58
CA ARG A 164 -5.22 6.86 -13.26
C ARG A 164 -5.49 8.36 -13.37
N GLU A 165 -4.89 9.04 -14.36
CA GLU A 165 -5.14 10.45 -14.61
C GLU A 165 -6.60 10.74 -14.94
N ARG A 166 -7.26 9.87 -15.71
CA ARG A 166 -8.68 10.01 -16.03
C ARG A 166 -9.55 9.93 -14.78
N ILE A 167 -9.26 9.02 -13.85
CA ILE A 167 -9.96 8.94 -12.57
C ILE A 167 -9.68 10.19 -11.70
N TYR A 168 -8.46 10.73 -11.75
CA TYR A 168 -8.13 11.97 -11.05
C TYR A 168 -8.90 13.19 -11.56
N ASN A 169 -9.16 13.30 -12.85
CA ASN A 169 -10.04 14.35 -13.37
C ASN A 169 -11.47 14.21 -12.81
N LEU A 170 -11.98 12.99 -12.66
CA LEU A 170 -13.28 12.74 -12.03
C LEU A 170 -13.28 13.09 -10.53
N GLN A 171 -12.20 12.79 -9.81
CA GLN A 171 -12.06 13.15 -8.40
C GLN A 171 -11.94 14.66 -8.19
N GLU A 172 -11.20 15.35 -9.06
CA GLU A 172 -11.07 16.79 -9.03
C GLU A 172 -12.40 17.47 -9.30
N ALA A 173 -13.16 16.99 -10.29
CA ALA A 173 -14.50 17.49 -10.56
C ALA A 173 -15.45 17.33 -9.36
N TRP A 174 -15.34 16.23 -8.62
CA TRP A 174 -16.20 15.97 -7.47
C TRP A 174 -15.77 16.71 -6.20
N THR A 175 -14.48 16.72 -5.87
CA THR A 175 -13.99 17.18 -4.55
C THR A 175 -13.18 18.47 -4.60
N GLY A 176 -12.83 18.94 -5.80
CA GLY A 176 -11.94 20.09 -6.00
C GLY A 176 -10.45 19.79 -5.75
N ALA A 177 -10.11 18.55 -5.39
CA ALA A 177 -8.75 18.13 -5.13
C ALA A 177 -8.45 16.77 -5.77
N ARG A 178 -7.17 16.55 -6.10
CA ARG A 178 -6.72 15.33 -6.81
C ARG A 178 -6.16 14.23 -5.91
N LEU A 179 -5.56 14.60 -4.77
CA LEU A 179 -4.87 13.67 -3.87
C LEU A 179 -5.51 13.69 -2.49
N THR A 180 -5.52 14.84 -1.82
CA THR A 180 -6.17 14.99 -0.51
C THR A 180 -7.60 15.46 -0.71
N THR A 181 -8.52 14.50 -0.87
CA THR A 181 -9.90 14.79 -1.30
C THR A 181 -10.81 15.15 -0.15
N SER A 182 -10.58 14.61 1.06
CA SER A 182 -11.41 14.87 2.25
C SER A 182 -12.91 14.74 1.96
N LEU A 183 -13.30 13.77 1.11
CA LEU A 183 -14.63 13.60 0.53
C LEU A 183 -15.75 13.47 1.57
N THR A 184 -15.53 12.63 2.58
CA THR A 184 -16.56 12.33 3.59
C THR A 184 -16.52 13.31 4.75
N ARG A 185 -17.62 13.38 5.48
CA ARG A 185 -17.69 13.91 6.83
C ARG A 185 -18.35 12.86 7.72
N VAL A 186 -18.10 12.93 9.03
CA VAL A 186 -18.85 12.09 9.97
C VAL A 186 -20.33 12.46 9.85
N GLY A 187 -21.17 11.49 9.50
CA GLY A 187 -22.59 11.69 9.22
C GLY A 187 -22.95 11.83 7.73
N GLY A 188 -21.99 11.64 6.80
CA GLY A 188 -22.29 11.56 5.36
C GLY A 188 -21.18 12.02 4.44
N LEU A 189 -21.52 12.89 3.50
CA LEU A 189 -20.62 13.46 2.51
C LEU A 189 -20.51 14.97 2.70
N MET A 190 -19.39 15.55 2.29
CA MET A 190 -19.25 17.01 2.30
C MET A 190 -20.16 17.66 1.25
N ALA A 191 -20.17 17.11 0.05
CA ALA A 191 -20.91 17.61 -1.10
C ALA A 191 -21.40 16.45 -1.97
N ASP A 192 -22.49 16.70 -2.69
CA ASP A 192 -22.99 15.77 -3.70
C ASP A 192 -22.14 15.84 -4.98
N ILE A 193 -22.33 14.87 -5.88
CA ILE A 193 -21.68 14.88 -7.19
C ILE A 193 -22.19 16.06 -8.05
N PRO A 194 -21.33 16.68 -8.87
CA PRO A 194 -21.76 17.72 -9.81
C PRO A 194 -22.71 17.20 -10.88
N ASP A 195 -23.55 18.10 -11.42
CA ASP A 195 -24.44 17.77 -12.52
C ASP A 195 -23.66 17.27 -13.75
N GLY A 196 -24.08 16.12 -14.29
CA GLY A 196 -23.45 15.51 -15.47
C GLY A 196 -22.15 14.72 -15.19
N TRP A 197 -21.67 14.67 -13.94
CA TRP A 197 -20.48 13.91 -13.56
C TRP A 197 -20.56 12.41 -13.89
N GLU A 198 -21.76 11.84 -13.78
CA GLU A 198 -22.03 10.43 -14.06
C GLU A 198 -21.68 10.01 -15.49
N ALA A 199 -21.79 10.93 -16.46
CA ALA A 199 -21.45 10.63 -17.85
C ALA A 199 -19.96 10.33 -18.01
N GLY A 200 -19.09 11.07 -17.31
CA GLY A 200 -17.65 10.84 -17.33
C GLY A 200 -17.27 9.51 -16.66
N LEU A 201 -17.94 9.15 -15.56
CA LEU A 201 -17.73 7.84 -14.93
C LEU A 201 -18.16 6.69 -15.87
N ARG A 202 -19.28 6.83 -16.58
CA ARG A 202 -19.75 5.84 -17.56
C ARG A 202 -18.77 5.67 -18.72
N GLU A 203 -18.31 6.77 -19.29
CA GLU A 203 -17.30 6.75 -20.36
C GLU A 203 -16.01 6.04 -19.90
N PHE A 204 -15.55 6.32 -18.67
CA PHE A 204 -14.42 5.62 -18.07
C PHE A 204 -14.69 4.11 -17.99
N THR A 205 -15.84 3.69 -17.47
CA THR A 205 -16.17 2.26 -17.35
C THR A 205 -16.28 1.54 -18.70
N ASP A 206 -16.67 2.23 -19.77
CA ASP A 206 -16.76 1.64 -21.11
C ASP A 206 -15.39 1.48 -21.78
N THR A 207 -14.48 2.41 -21.51
CA THR A 207 -13.17 2.48 -22.18
C THR A 207 -12.06 1.76 -21.42
N PHE A 208 -12.07 1.81 -20.08
CA PHE A 208 -11.05 1.21 -19.21
C PHE A 208 -10.81 -0.30 -19.46
N PRO A 209 -11.83 -1.14 -19.71
CA PRO A 209 -11.63 -2.56 -20.00
C PRO A 209 -10.83 -2.84 -21.28
N LYS A 210 -10.74 -1.88 -22.21
CA LYS A 210 -9.86 -2.02 -23.38
C LYS A 210 -8.40 -1.91 -22.95
N THR A 211 -8.03 -0.84 -22.24
CA THR A 211 -6.66 -0.62 -21.76
C THR A 211 -6.22 -1.74 -20.82
N LEU A 212 -7.12 -2.22 -19.95
CA LEU A 212 -6.82 -3.34 -19.06
C LEU A 212 -6.50 -4.64 -19.83
N ARG A 213 -7.19 -4.93 -20.94
CA ARG A 213 -6.89 -6.09 -21.79
C ARG A 213 -5.54 -5.96 -22.50
N GLU A 214 -5.17 -4.75 -22.91
CA GLU A 214 -3.85 -4.49 -23.50
C GLU A 214 -2.73 -4.72 -22.47
N VAL A 215 -2.94 -4.29 -21.22
CA VAL A 215 -2.01 -4.57 -20.12
C VAL A 215 -1.94 -6.07 -19.79
N ASP A 216 -3.09 -6.75 -19.71
CA ASP A 216 -3.15 -8.20 -19.46
C ASP A 216 -2.38 -9.00 -20.52
N THR A 217 -2.53 -8.62 -21.79
CA THR A 217 -1.82 -9.25 -22.92
C THR A 217 -0.30 -9.16 -22.77
N MET A 218 0.22 -8.07 -22.18
CA MET A 218 1.66 -7.86 -21.98
C MET A 218 2.25 -8.70 -20.83
N PHE A 219 1.44 -9.09 -19.85
CA PHE A 219 1.90 -9.77 -18.63
C PHE A 219 1.53 -11.24 -18.56
N THR A 220 0.24 -11.58 -18.73
CA THR A 220 -0.32 -12.86 -18.29
C THR A 220 0.28 -14.08 -18.97
N ARG A 221 0.71 -13.96 -20.23
CA ARG A 221 1.36 -15.04 -20.99
C ARG A 221 2.85 -14.79 -21.25
N ASN A 222 3.40 -13.73 -20.68
CA ASN A 222 4.78 -13.34 -20.93
C ASN A 222 5.74 -14.23 -20.12
N ALA A 223 6.61 -14.96 -20.81
CA ALA A 223 7.57 -15.86 -20.18
C ALA A 223 8.54 -15.15 -19.21
N ILE A 224 8.91 -13.90 -19.50
CA ILE A 224 9.77 -13.10 -18.62
C ILE A 224 9.02 -12.77 -17.33
N TRP A 225 7.75 -12.33 -17.45
CA TRP A 225 6.92 -12.02 -16.28
C TRP A 225 6.71 -13.26 -15.40
N ILE A 226 6.31 -14.38 -16.01
CA ILE A 226 6.09 -15.66 -15.32
C ILE A 226 7.40 -16.12 -14.66
N GLY A 227 8.52 -16.11 -15.38
CA GLY A 227 9.82 -16.53 -14.84
C GLY A 227 10.36 -15.66 -13.70
N ARG A 228 9.83 -14.44 -13.51
CA ARG A 228 10.21 -13.51 -12.43
C ARG A 228 9.24 -13.48 -11.25
N THR A 229 8.04 -14.04 -11.41
CA THR A 229 6.98 -13.98 -10.39
C THR A 229 6.58 -15.36 -9.86
N GLN A 230 6.66 -16.40 -10.70
CA GLN A 230 6.30 -17.74 -10.30
C GLN A 230 7.34 -18.32 -9.33
N GLY A 231 6.87 -18.84 -8.18
CA GLY A 231 7.73 -19.44 -7.16
C GLY A 231 8.43 -18.43 -6.24
N VAL A 232 8.12 -17.14 -6.35
CA VAL A 232 8.70 -16.08 -5.50
C VAL A 232 7.69 -15.66 -4.43
N GLY A 233 8.12 -15.62 -3.16
CA GLY A 233 7.28 -15.14 -2.05
C GLY A 233 6.04 -16.01 -1.77
N ALA A 234 6.13 -17.32 -2.05
CA ALA A 234 5.05 -18.26 -1.77
C ALA A 234 4.79 -18.35 -0.26
N LEU A 235 3.51 -18.34 0.12
CA LEU A 235 3.05 -18.44 1.49
C LEU A 235 1.99 -19.54 1.59
N THR A 236 2.06 -20.33 2.64
CA THR A 236 0.98 -21.26 2.98
C THR A 236 -0.20 -20.52 3.65
N ALA A 237 -1.38 -21.13 3.62
CA ALA A 237 -2.56 -20.58 4.29
C ALA A 237 -2.32 -20.36 5.80
N ASP A 238 -1.66 -21.31 6.46
CA ASP A 238 -1.36 -21.23 7.90
C ASP A 238 -0.36 -20.10 8.20
N GLU A 239 0.68 -19.92 7.39
CA GLU A 239 1.61 -18.80 7.53
C GLU A 239 0.91 -17.46 7.31
N ALA A 240 0.07 -17.35 6.28
CA ALA A 240 -0.65 -16.11 5.98
C ALA A 240 -1.57 -15.69 7.15
N ILE A 241 -2.24 -16.66 7.79
CA ILE A 241 -3.08 -16.42 8.97
C ILE A 241 -2.22 -16.05 10.18
N ASN A 242 -1.14 -16.80 10.45
CA ASN A 242 -0.27 -16.55 11.59
C ASN A 242 0.42 -15.18 11.52
N TYR A 243 0.77 -14.72 10.32
CA TYR A 243 1.31 -13.38 10.09
C TYR A 243 0.24 -12.28 10.01
N SER A 244 -1.04 -12.60 10.23
CA SER A 244 -2.15 -11.64 10.16
C SER A 244 -2.24 -10.91 8.82
N LEU A 245 -1.92 -11.59 7.71
CA LEU A 245 -2.03 -11.04 6.37
C LEU A 245 -3.52 -10.89 5.98
N SER A 246 -3.81 -9.90 5.14
CA SER A 246 -5.17 -9.62 4.67
C SER A 246 -5.21 -9.26 3.19
N GLY A 247 -6.42 -9.11 2.64
CA GLY A 247 -6.61 -8.63 1.28
C GLY A 247 -6.08 -9.60 0.20
N PRO A 248 -5.35 -9.11 -0.82
CA PRO A 248 -4.85 -9.95 -1.91
C PRO A 248 -3.91 -11.07 -1.46
N MET A 249 -3.06 -10.83 -0.45
CA MET A 249 -2.10 -11.82 0.04
C MET A 249 -2.78 -13.05 0.64
N LEU A 250 -3.83 -12.82 1.43
CA LEU A 250 -4.61 -13.90 2.05
C LEU A 250 -5.37 -14.71 1.00
N ARG A 251 -6.06 -14.03 0.08
CA ARG A 251 -6.80 -14.68 -1.02
C ARG A 251 -5.90 -15.49 -1.95
N ALA A 252 -4.68 -15.00 -2.23
CA ALA A 252 -3.71 -15.70 -3.06
C ALA A 252 -3.19 -16.99 -2.40
N SER A 253 -3.25 -17.07 -1.07
CA SER A 253 -2.81 -18.23 -0.28
C SER A 253 -3.91 -19.30 -0.12
N GLY A 254 -5.10 -19.09 -0.69
CA GLY A 254 -6.21 -20.05 -0.71
C GLY A 254 -7.19 -19.97 0.47
N VAL A 255 -7.17 -18.87 1.23
CA VAL A 255 -8.11 -18.54 2.32
C VAL A 255 -9.16 -17.56 1.83
#